data_AF-A0A8S3A3L7-F1
#
_entry.id   AF-A0A8S3A3L7-F1
#
_cell.length_a   1.000
_cell.length_b   1.000
_cell.length_c   1.000
_cell.angle_alpha   90.00
_cell.angle_beta   90.00
_cell.angle_gamma   90.00
#
_symmetry.space_group_name_H-M   'P 1'
#
loop_
_entity.id
_entity.type
_entity.pdbx_description
1 polymer ?
#
loop_
_entity_poly.entity_id
_entity_poly.type
_entity_poly.pdbx_seq_one_letter_code
_entity_poly.pdbx_strand_id
1 'polypeptide(L)' 'MRWLKGAQQGTAIAGENGEGNAANQLARPTNISFDKRGNLYVFDSGNQRIQR' A
#
# COMPACT_ATOMS: atom_id res chain seq x y z
N MET A 1 5.24 -3.53 2.49
CA MET A 1 6.14 -4.60 1.98
C MET A 1 5.47 -5.94 2.16
N ARG A 2 5.46 -6.79 1.13
CA ARG A 2 4.97 -8.17 1.20
C ARG A 2 6.15 -9.13 1.15
N TRP A 3 6.16 -10.09 2.07
CA TRP A 3 7.10 -11.20 2.08
C TRP A 3 6.35 -12.50 1.89
N LEU A 4 6.74 -13.28 0.88
CA LEU A 4 6.28 -14.67 0.77
C LEU A 4 7.17 -15.55 1.65
N LYS A 5 6.61 -16.66 2.16
CA LYS A 5 7.38 -17.61 2.96
C LYS A 5 8.59 -18.10 2.16
N GLY A 6 9.79 -17.87 2.69
CA GLY A 6 11.06 -18.23 2.04
C GLY A 6 11.62 -17.19 1.06
N ALA A 7 10.98 -16.02 0.89
CA ALA A 7 11.49 -14.97 0.03
C ALA A 7 12.78 -14.34 0.59
N GLN A 8 13.77 -14.14 -0.27
CA GLN A 8 15.02 -13.43 0.07
C GLN A 8 14.90 -11.91 -0.07
N GLN A 9 13.86 -11.43 -0.76
CA GLN A 9 13.58 -10.01 -0.96
C GLN A 9 12.08 -9.75 -0.79
N GLY A 10 11.75 -8.59 -0.23
CA GLY A 10 10.37 -8.12 -0.10
C GLY A 10 9.94 -7.34 -1.33
N THR A 11 8.65 -7.40 -1.66
CA THR A 11 8.07 -6.60 -2.74
C THR A 11 7.33 -5.40 -2.16
N ALA A 12 7.62 -4.20 -2.67
CA ALA A 12 6.78 -3.04 -2.41
C ALA A 12 5.43 -3.24 -3.12
N ILE A 13 4.34 -3.02 -2.40
CA ILE A 13 2.97 -3.25 -2.90
C ILE A 13 2.13 -1.96 -2.93
N ALA A 14 2.68 -0.86 -2.42
CA ALA A 14 2.10 0.48 -2.43
C ALA A 14 3.18 1.51 -2.05
N GLY A 15 3.07 2.75 -2.55
CA GLY A 15 3.91 3.89 -2.13
C GLY A 15 5.37 3.86 -2.64
N GLU A 16 5.66 3.15 -3.73
CA GLU A 16 7.01 2.98 -4.27
C GLU A 16 7.73 4.28 -4.67
N ASN A 17 6.98 5.35 -4.94
CA ASN A 17 7.51 6.66 -5.33
C ASN A 17 7.37 7.73 -4.24
N GLY A 18 7.33 7.31 -2.97
CA GLY A 18 7.33 8.21 -1.82
C GLY A 18 6.01 8.98 -1.63
N GLU A 19 6.12 10.13 -0.97
CA GLU A 19 4.97 10.97 -0.63
C GLU A 19 4.40 11.69 -1.87
N GLY A 20 3.09 11.61 -2.06
CA GLY A 20 2.39 12.30 -3.15
C GLY A 20 1.00 11.75 -3.41
N ASN A 21 0.35 12.20 -4.48
CA ASN A 21 -1.04 11.88 -4.82
C ASN A 21 -1.22 11.07 -6.10
N ALA A 22 -0.13 10.73 -6.80
CA ALA A 22 -0.17 9.83 -7.95
C ALA A 22 -0.65 8.42 -7.55
N ALA A 23 -1.03 7.60 -8.54
CA ALA A 23 -1.55 6.25 -8.30
C ALA A 23 -0.57 5.32 -7.58
N ASN A 24 0.74 5.57 -7.68
CA ASN A 24 1.80 4.81 -7.03
C ASN A 24 2.49 5.57 -5.88
N GLN A 25 1.87 6.63 -5.39
CA GLN A 25 2.29 7.40 -4.23
C GLN A 25 1.23 7.34 -3.12
N LEU A 26 1.67 7.59 -1.88
CA LEU A 26 0.80 7.68 -0.71
C LEU A 26 1.14 8.95 0.06
N ALA A 27 0.16 9.57 0.70
CA ALA A 27 0.34 10.71 1.59
C ALA A 27 -0.22 10.36 2.99
N ARG A 28 0.70 10.19 3.96
CA ARG A 28 0.38 9.91 5.37
C ARG A 28 -0.62 8.75 5.57
N PRO A 29 -0.39 7.55 4.99
CA PRO A 29 -1.30 6.42 5.17
C PRO A 29 -1.39 6.02 6.65
N THR A 30 -2.59 5.70 7.12
CA THR A 30 -2.85 5.42 8.56
C THR A 30 -3.36 4.03 8.84
N ASN A 31 -3.90 3.32 7.84
CA ASN A 31 -4.43 1.97 8.02
C ASN A 31 -4.32 1.15 6.74
N ILE A 32 -4.30 -0.19 6.89
CA ILE A 32 -4.35 -1.15 5.80
C ILE A 32 -5.35 -2.28 6.11
N SER A 33 -6.01 -2.78 5.07
CA SER A 33 -6.89 -3.94 5.17
C SER A 33 -6.77 -4.82 3.94
N PHE A 34 -7.18 -6.08 4.06
CA PHE A 34 -7.24 -7.02 2.94
C PHE A 34 -8.67 -7.54 2.77
N ASP A 35 -9.11 -7.68 1.53
CA ASP A 35 -10.33 -8.45 1.24
C ASP A 35 -10.06 -9.96 1.17
N LYS A 36 -11.13 -10.75 1.02
CA LYS A 36 -11.05 -12.23 0.94
C LYS A 36 -10.29 -12.74 -0.30
N ARG A 37 -10.09 -11.88 -1.31
CA ARG A 37 -9.34 -12.21 -2.54
C ARG A 37 -7.87 -11.79 -2.42
N GLY A 38 -7.49 -11.16 -1.30
CA GLY A 38 -6.13 -10.70 -1.04
C GLY A 38 -5.78 -9.35 -1.66
N ASN A 39 -6.76 -8.55 -2.10
CA ASN A 39 -6.49 -7.18 -2.52
C ASN A 39 -6.18 -6.34 -1.27
N LEU A 40 -5.09 -5.56 -1.33
CA LEU A 40 -4.74 -4.59 -0.30
C LEU A 40 -5.62 -3.35 -0.46
N TYR A 41 -6.04 -2.76 0.65
CA TYR A 41 -6.64 -1.43 0.69
C TYR A 41 -5.87 -0.60 1.70
N VAL A 42 -5.43 0.58 1.29
CA VAL A 42 -4.67 1.53 2.11
C VAL A 42 -5.55 2.76 2.34
N PHE A 43 -5.75 3.12 3.61
CA PHE A 43 -6.37 4.38 3.95
C PHE A 43 -5.32 5.50 3.91
N ASP A 44 -5.30 6.19 2.77
CA ASP A 44 -4.32 7.19 2.38
C ASP A 44 -4.79 8.59 2.83
N SER A 45 -4.71 8.83 4.14
CA SER A 45 -5.48 9.91 4.80
C SER A 45 -5.05 11.31 4.39
N GLY A 46 -3.79 11.52 4.02
CA GLY A 46 -3.30 12.79 3.46
C GLY A 46 -3.89 13.12 2.10
N ASN A 47 -4.29 12.09 1.33
CA ASN A 47 -4.99 12.24 0.06
C ASN A 47 -6.51 12.03 0.18
N GLN A 48 -7.02 11.79 1.40
CA GLN A 48 -8.45 11.56 1.68
C GLN A 48 -9.09 10.47 0.80
N ARG A 49 -8.34 9.39 0.52
CA ARG A 49 -8.79 8.29 -0.35
C ARG A 49 -8.52 6.92 0.24
N ILE A 50 -9.17 5.91 -0.32
CA ILE A 50 -8.79 4.51 -0.17
C ILE A 50 -8.11 4.08 -1.47
N GLN A 51 -6.85 3.67 -1.38
CA GLN A 51 -6.06 3.14 -2.49
C GLN A 51 -6.10 1.61 -2.46
N ARG A 52 -6.39 0.96 -3.59
CA ARG A 52 -6.28 -0.49 -3.74
C ARG A 52 -4.96 -0.85 -4.41
#